data_AF-A0A2V7M283-F1
#
_entry.id   AF-A0A2V7M283-F1
#
_cell.length_a   1.000
_cell.length_b   1.000
_cell.length_c   1.000
_cell.angle_alpha   90.00
_cell.angle_beta   90.00
_cell.angle_gamma   90.00
#
_symmetry.space_group_name_H-M   'P 1'
#
loop_
_entity.id
_entity.type
_entity.pdbx_description
1 polymer ?
#
loop_
_entity_poly.entity_id
_entity_poly.type
_entity_poly.pdbx_seq_one_letter_code
_entity_poly.pdbx_strand_id
1 'polypeptide(L)'
;QLETSVWNAGEAAVTLDGIEVGAPAGWKVERLDPVSSSVPTGSLATRRFAVTVAADAPRSQAYFLRRPLTGALYDWTGVPAAWRGLPFEPPPVQMTVRLTIAGQPLSLSRDVVYRYRDQRIGEVRRPLFVTRPFDVAVTPELVVWPVDGAAGGLRHFTITVTNRMRGPAVAQIAVTTPPGWTTLRPDSLSFEREDEAKSLAITVAPPAAVRPGVYQLKAAVLGGAGQRSDGALVLIDYPHIRPRAVVHTSTAELRAVRISLPALTRVGYVRGASDRVPEALQAVGVPIELLGPDTLARGDLSRYDAIVIGSRAYETEPALVASNGRLLDYVRGGGLVIVQYQQYPFVNGGFAPYHLSIARPHDRVTDETAGVTVLDAASRAFHVPNEIGPDDWRGWVQERGLYFAHDWDPAYTPLLEMHDPGEPPLQGALLEAAVGKGTYVYTGLSFFRQLPAGVPGGYRLFANLLALGRK
;
A
#
# COMPACT_ATOMS: atom_id res chain seq x y z
N GLN A 1 32.31 -3.41 13.58
CA GLN A 1 33.07 -2.80 14.69
C GLN A 1 32.45 -1.44 15.00
N LEU A 2 32.46 -1.07 16.27
CA LEU A 2 31.97 0.19 16.80
C LEU A 2 33.17 0.97 17.30
N GLU A 3 33.24 2.26 16.98
CA GLU A 3 34.16 3.19 17.62
C GLU A 3 33.34 4.23 18.38
N THR A 4 33.73 4.47 19.62
CA THR A 4 33.16 5.51 20.47
C THR A 4 34.21 6.54 20.77
N SER A 5 33.79 7.79 20.98
CA SER A 5 34.71 8.89 21.21
C SER A 5 34.18 9.86 22.26
N VAL A 6 35.05 10.30 23.15
CA VAL A 6 34.80 11.36 24.13
C VAL A 6 35.78 12.48 23.85
N TRP A 7 35.26 13.64 23.45
CA TRP A 7 36.05 14.84 23.23
C TRP A 7 35.91 15.76 24.44
N ASN A 8 37.02 16.14 25.06
CA ASN A 8 37.00 17.10 26.15
C ASN A 8 37.30 18.51 25.61
N ALA A 9 36.25 19.28 25.36
CA ALA A 9 36.33 20.69 24.97
C ALA A 9 36.33 21.65 26.18
N GLY A 10 36.32 21.14 27.41
CA GLY A 10 36.29 21.94 28.64
C GLY A 10 37.68 22.37 29.09
N GLU A 11 37.74 23.15 30.17
CA GLU A 11 38.99 23.72 30.69
C GLU A 11 39.73 22.79 31.66
N ALA A 12 39.04 21.77 32.19
CA ALA A 12 39.60 20.81 33.15
C ALA A 12 39.74 19.41 32.53
N ALA A 13 40.72 18.64 33.02
CA ALA A 13 40.85 17.24 32.66
C ALA A 13 39.62 16.43 33.12
N VAL A 14 39.19 15.51 32.26
CA VAL A 14 38.08 14.59 32.53
C VAL A 14 38.64 13.19 32.67
N THR A 15 38.20 12.43 33.69
CA THR A 15 38.50 11.00 33.77
C THR A 15 37.39 10.24 33.05
N LEU A 16 37.77 9.43 32.06
CA LEU A 16 36.87 8.45 31.46
C LEU A 16 36.93 7.16 32.29
N ASP A 17 35.93 6.97 33.15
CA ASP A 17 35.85 5.81 34.06
C ASP A 17 35.49 4.54 33.28
N GLY A 18 34.65 4.69 32.25
CA GLY A 18 34.35 3.60 31.34
C GLY A 18 33.31 3.95 30.29
N ILE A 19 33.26 3.10 29.26
CA ILE A 19 32.20 3.10 28.26
C ILE A 19 31.55 1.73 28.24
N GLU A 20 30.24 1.67 28.39
CA GLU A 20 29.41 0.49 28.27
C GLU A 20 28.60 0.57 26.99
N VAL A 21 28.48 -0.56 26.29
CA VAL A 21 27.66 -0.66 25.08
C VAL A 21 26.55 -1.65 25.37
N GLY A 22 25.33 -1.14 25.49
CA GLY A 22 24.12 -1.93 25.63
C GLY A 22 23.65 -2.42 24.26
N ALA A 23 23.32 -3.70 24.18
CA ALA A 23 22.76 -4.35 23.00
C ALA A 23 21.61 -5.29 23.41
N PRO A 24 20.75 -5.73 22.48
CA PRO A 24 19.65 -6.64 22.77
C PRO A 24 20.16 -8.00 23.24
N ALA A 25 19.32 -8.75 23.94
CA ALA A 25 19.63 -10.11 24.37
C ALA A 25 20.07 -11.00 23.18
N GLY A 26 21.08 -11.85 23.41
CA GLY A 26 21.67 -12.72 22.40
C GLY A 26 22.75 -12.08 21.53
N TRP A 27 22.88 -10.76 21.54
CA TRP A 27 23.97 -10.07 20.83
C TRP A 27 25.25 -10.15 21.66
N LYS A 28 26.40 -10.30 20.98
CA LYS A 28 27.71 -10.32 21.63
C LYS A 28 28.36 -8.95 21.53
N VAL A 29 28.82 -8.40 22.65
CA VAL A 29 29.57 -7.15 22.71
C VAL A 29 30.95 -7.44 23.30
N GLU A 30 31.99 -7.24 22.50
CA GLU A 30 33.38 -7.48 22.89
C GLU A 30 34.12 -6.16 22.92
N ARG A 31 34.74 -5.84 24.06
CA ARG A 31 35.59 -4.66 24.20
C ARG A 31 36.97 -4.94 23.60
N LEU A 32 37.48 -4.04 22.77
CA LEU A 32 38.78 -4.18 22.11
C LEU A 32 39.88 -3.30 22.72
N ASP A 33 39.49 -2.20 23.38
CA ASP A 33 40.39 -1.20 23.96
C ASP A 33 40.28 -1.14 25.51
N PRO A 34 41.24 -0.49 26.22
CA PRO A 34 41.28 -0.43 27.69
C PRO A 34 40.03 0.20 28.35
N VAL A 35 39.80 -0.06 29.63
CA VAL A 35 38.57 0.38 30.33
C VAL A 35 38.56 1.88 30.61
N SER A 36 39.62 2.41 31.23
CA SER A 36 39.70 3.80 31.67
C SER A 36 40.89 4.55 31.07
N SER A 37 40.76 5.86 30.95
CA SER A 37 41.88 6.77 30.64
C SER A 37 41.57 8.19 31.09
N SER A 38 42.62 8.99 31.34
CA SER A 38 42.45 10.44 31.38
C SER A 38 42.11 10.97 29.99
N VAL A 39 41.29 12.01 29.93
CA VAL A 39 40.96 12.77 28.72
C VAL A 39 41.36 14.23 28.98
N PRO A 40 42.62 14.61 28.73
CA PRO A 40 43.09 15.99 28.85
C PRO A 40 42.24 17.00 28.09
N THR A 41 42.28 18.25 28.52
CA THR A 41 41.68 19.38 27.79
C THR A 41 42.13 19.41 26.33
N GLY A 42 41.18 19.57 25.41
CA GLY A 42 41.42 19.59 23.97
C GLY A 42 41.70 18.22 23.34
N SER A 43 41.66 17.13 24.11
CA SER A 43 41.95 15.78 23.61
C SER A 43 40.71 14.94 23.34
N LEU A 44 40.90 13.91 22.50
CA LEU A 44 39.89 12.93 22.13
C LEU A 44 40.32 11.55 22.65
N ALA A 45 39.48 10.91 23.45
CA ALA A 45 39.66 9.51 23.81
C ALA A 45 38.71 8.64 22.99
N THR A 46 39.23 7.57 22.39
CA THR A 46 38.45 6.60 21.62
C THR A 46 38.42 5.23 22.29
N ARG A 47 37.33 4.48 22.10
CA ARG A 47 37.22 3.06 22.48
C ARG A 47 36.52 2.27 21.40
N ARG A 48 37.06 1.10 21.09
CA ARG A 48 36.51 0.19 20.08
C ARG A 48 35.87 -1.03 20.70
N PHE A 49 34.80 -1.47 20.06
CA PHE A 49 34.05 -2.66 20.40
C PHE A 49 33.74 -3.47 19.13
N ALA A 50 33.69 -4.79 19.25
CA ALA A 50 33.06 -5.64 18.26
C ALA A 50 31.65 -6.00 18.74
N VAL A 51 30.64 -5.73 17.91
CA VAL A 51 29.25 -6.08 18.18
C VAL A 51 28.83 -7.10 17.14
N THR A 52 28.39 -8.27 17.59
CA THR A 52 27.90 -9.36 16.75
C THR A 52 26.41 -9.51 16.97
N VAL A 53 25.63 -9.29 15.90
CA VAL A 53 24.18 -9.44 15.88
C VAL A 53 23.81 -10.91 16.00
N ALA A 54 22.81 -11.23 16.82
CA ALA A 54 22.32 -12.60 16.95
C ALA A 54 21.78 -13.12 15.60
N ALA A 55 22.02 -14.38 15.27
CA ALA A 55 21.60 -14.97 13.99
C ALA A 55 20.06 -14.95 13.79
N ASP A 56 19.32 -15.03 14.89
CA ASP A 56 17.86 -15.01 14.93
C ASP A 56 17.27 -13.60 15.16
N ALA A 57 18.11 -12.56 15.28
CA ALA A 57 17.66 -11.19 15.55
C ALA A 57 16.57 -10.73 14.56
N PRO A 58 15.43 -10.20 15.06
CA PRO A 58 14.37 -9.74 14.18
C PRO A 58 14.83 -8.55 13.35
N ARG A 59 14.20 -8.38 12.17
CA ARG A 59 14.38 -7.18 11.36
C ARG A 59 14.02 -5.93 12.18
N SER A 60 14.72 -4.83 11.95
CA SER A 60 14.35 -3.54 12.52
C SER A 60 12.98 -3.12 11.98
N GLN A 61 12.05 -2.84 12.89
CA GLN A 61 10.70 -2.43 12.54
C GLN A 61 10.10 -1.66 13.71
N ALA A 62 9.43 -0.56 13.36
CA ALA A 62 8.67 0.28 14.29
C ALA A 62 7.79 -0.59 15.19
N TYR A 63 7.85 -0.40 16.51
CA TYR A 63 7.19 -1.30 17.46
C TYR A 63 5.68 -1.48 17.20
N PHE A 64 5.00 -0.45 16.70
CA PHE A 64 3.57 -0.46 16.42
C PHE A 64 3.20 -1.12 15.08
N LEU A 65 4.18 -1.47 14.25
CA LEU A 65 3.99 -2.22 12.99
C LEU A 65 4.36 -3.70 13.10
N ARG A 66 4.87 -4.15 14.26
CA ARG A 66 5.31 -5.55 14.45
C ARG A 66 4.17 -6.55 14.47
N ARG A 67 2.94 -6.07 14.67
CA ARG A 67 1.73 -6.86 14.64
C ARG A 67 0.79 -6.33 13.55
N PRO A 68 -0.06 -7.20 12.97
CA PRO A 68 -1.13 -6.76 12.09
C PRO A 68 -2.01 -5.72 12.77
N LEU A 69 -2.61 -4.83 11.98
CA LEU A 69 -3.59 -3.88 12.48
C LEU A 69 -4.85 -4.61 12.98
N THR A 70 -5.46 -4.08 14.03
CA THR A 70 -6.81 -4.45 14.46
C THR A 70 -7.78 -3.42 13.90
N GLY A 71 -8.41 -3.74 12.76
CA GLY A 71 -9.11 -2.73 11.95
C GLY A 71 -8.12 -1.67 11.46
N ALA A 72 -8.37 -0.40 11.77
CA ALA A 72 -7.49 0.71 11.44
C ALA A 72 -6.49 1.09 12.57
N LEU A 73 -6.45 0.33 13.67
CA LEU A 73 -5.64 0.63 14.85
C LEU A 73 -4.42 -0.28 14.96
N TYR A 74 -3.33 0.26 15.51
CA TYR A 74 -2.15 -0.52 15.84
C TYR A 74 -2.40 -1.46 17.04
N ASP A 75 -1.99 -2.72 16.94
CA ASP A 75 -1.95 -3.63 18.08
C ASP A 75 -0.66 -3.44 18.88
N TRP A 76 -0.77 -2.86 20.08
CA TRP A 76 0.35 -2.66 21.01
C TRP A 76 0.56 -3.81 21.99
N THR A 77 -0.11 -4.95 21.79
CA THR A 77 0.04 -6.14 22.65
C THR A 77 1.48 -6.64 22.63
N GLY A 78 2.08 -6.82 23.81
CA GLY A 78 3.49 -7.19 23.97
C GLY A 78 4.50 -6.06 23.81
N VAL A 79 4.07 -4.83 23.51
CA VAL A 79 4.95 -3.65 23.52
C VAL A 79 5.25 -3.26 24.98
N PRO A 80 6.54 -3.11 25.37
CA PRO A 80 6.93 -2.66 26.71
C PRO A 80 6.27 -1.33 27.07
N ALA A 81 5.79 -1.19 28.31
CA ALA A 81 5.10 0.03 28.76
C ALA A 81 5.93 1.31 28.54
N ALA A 82 7.25 1.24 28.76
CA ALA A 82 8.18 2.35 28.55
C ALA A 82 8.34 2.79 27.09
N TRP A 83 7.88 1.99 26.12
CA TRP A 83 7.97 2.32 24.69
C TRP A 83 6.67 2.93 24.16
N ARG A 84 5.53 2.67 24.83
CA ARG A 84 4.22 3.10 24.35
C ARG A 84 4.14 4.62 24.34
N GLY A 85 3.75 5.19 23.21
CA GLY A 85 3.68 6.65 23.02
C GLY A 85 5.00 7.29 22.61
N LEU A 86 6.12 6.55 22.61
CA LEU A 86 7.32 7.03 21.95
C LEU A 86 7.09 7.06 20.44
N PRO A 87 7.71 8.00 19.70
CA PRO A 87 7.63 7.99 18.24
C PRO A 87 8.13 6.68 17.61
N PHE A 88 9.15 6.05 18.22
CA PHE A 88 9.75 4.77 17.80
C PHE A 88 10.35 4.04 19.01
N GLU A 89 10.69 2.77 18.84
CA GLU A 89 11.41 1.99 19.84
C GLU A 89 12.81 2.59 20.13
N PRO A 90 13.35 2.35 21.33
CA PRO A 90 14.74 2.68 21.63
C PRO A 90 15.69 2.05 20.60
N PRO A 91 16.79 2.74 20.26
CA PRO A 91 17.79 2.23 19.33
C PRO A 91 18.35 0.90 19.83
N PRO A 92 18.65 -0.05 18.92
CA PRO A 92 19.05 -1.40 19.30
C PRO A 92 20.38 -1.42 20.04
N VAL A 93 21.28 -0.48 19.75
CA VAL A 93 22.57 -0.35 20.41
C VAL A 93 22.71 1.05 21.00
N GLN A 94 23.01 1.11 22.28
CA GLN A 94 23.23 2.35 23.03
C GLN A 94 24.59 2.32 23.69
N MET A 95 25.22 3.47 23.78
CA MET A 95 26.44 3.67 24.54
C MET A 95 26.13 4.47 25.80
N THR A 96 26.64 4.02 26.94
CA THR A 96 26.67 4.77 28.20
C THR A 96 28.10 5.06 28.57
N VAL A 97 28.43 6.36 28.67
CA VAL A 97 29.75 6.86 29.04
C VAL A 97 29.70 7.29 30.50
N ARG A 98 30.58 6.75 31.33
CA ARG A 98 30.76 7.16 32.73
C ARG A 98 32.01 8.01 32.84
N LEU A 99 31.86 9.22 33.34
CA LEU A 99 32.89 10.24 33.42
C LEU A 99 32.98 10.79 34.84
N THR A 100 34.15 11.27 35.22
CA THR A 100 34.32 12.11 36.41
C THR A 100 34.86 13.48 35.98
N ILE A 101 34.10 14.53 36.26
CA ILE A 101 34.42 15.92 35.91
C ILE A 101 34.52 16.72 37.20
N ALA A 102 35.69 17.32 37.48
CA ALA A 102 35.93 18.05 38.73
C ALA A 102 35.56 17.25 40.00
N GLY A 103 35.80 15.94 40.00
CA GLY A 103 35.46 15.03 41.10
C GLY A 103 33.99 14.60 41.16
N GLN A 104 33.13 15.09 40.27
CA GLN A 104 31.71 14.71 40.22
C GLN A 104 31.45 13.65 39.14
N PRO A 105 30.79 12.53 39.47
CA PRO A 105 30.44 11.51 38.50
C PRO A 105 29.29 11.96 37.59
N LEU A 106 29.41 11.66 36.29
CA LEU A 106 28.43 11.96 35.26
C LEU A 106 28.24 10.74 34.35
N SER A 107 26.99 10.45 34.00
CA SER A 107 26.66 9.41 33.02
C SER A 107 25.96 10.02 31.81
N LEU A 108 26.44 9.72 30.62
CA LEU A 108 25.89 10.18 29.35
C LEU A 108 25.51 8.99 28.47
N SER A 109 24.25 8.93 28.04
CA SER A 109 23.78 7.92 27.10
C SER A 109 23.57 8.50 25.70
N ARG A 110 24.05 7.78 24.69
CA ARG A 110 23.91 8.12 23.26
C ARG A 110 23.54 6.89 22.45
N ASP A 111 22.79 7.10 21.38
CA ASP A 111 22.49 6.06 20.41
C ASP A 111 23.72 5.79 19.52
N VAL A 112 23.92 4.53 19.17
CA VAL A 112 24.95 4.17 18.20
C VAL A 112 24.39 4.39 16.79
N VAL A 113 25.15 5.11 15.97
CA VAL A 113 24.78 5.49 14.60
C VAL A 113 25.94 5.23 13.64
N TYR A 114 25.63 4.97 12.38
CA TYR A 114 26.58 5.03 11.29
C TYR A 114 26.79 6.50 10.89
N ARG A 115 28.04 6.96 10.95
CA ARG A 115 28.41 8.34 10.64
C ARG A 115 29.27 8.37 9.38
N TYR A 116 28.93 9.24 8.43
CA TYR A 116 29.74 9.51 7.26
C TYR A 116 29.68 11.00 6.89
N ARG A 117 30.62 11.45 6.06
CA ARG A 117 30.65 12.83 5.56
C ARG A 117 30.12 12.84 4.13
N ASP A 118 29.03 13.56 3.92
CA ASP A 118 28.51 13.91 2.60
C ASP A 118 29.09 15.27 2.19
N GLN A 119 29.50 15.40 0.93
CA GLN A 119 30.14 16.63 0.44
C GLN A 119 29.19 17.83 0.40
N ARG A 120 27.88 17.60 0.24
CA ARG A 120 26.86 18.64 0.09
C ARG A 120 26.26 19.05 1.43
N ILE A 121 26.00 18.09 2.32
CA ILE A 121 25.27 18.35 3.59
C ILE A 121 26.12 18.14 4.85
N GLY A 122 27.40 17.78 4.72
CA GLY A 122 28.31 17.66 5.85
C GLY A 122 28.20 16.32 6.58
N GLU A 123 28.22 16.34 7.92
CA GLU A 123 28.14 15.12 8.73
C GLU A 123 26.73 14.54 8.70
N VAL A 124 26.60 13.29 8.23
CA VAL A 124 25.34 12.55 8.23
C VAL A 124 25.41 11.44 9.28
N ARG A 125 24.33 11.29 10.06
CA ARG A 125 24.15 10.24 11.06
C ARG A 125 22.96 9.37 10.69
N ARG A 126 23.18 8.07 10.58
CA ARG A 126 22.17 7.07 10.21
C ARG A 126 21.96 6.06 11.34
N PRO A 127 20.71 5.75 11.72
CA PRO A 127 20.45 4.68 12.68
C PRO A 127 20.95 3.34 12.15
N LEU A 128 21.25 2.41 13.07
CA LEU A 128 21.53 1.03 12.72
C LEU A 128 20.22 0.26 12.50
N PHE A 129 20.15 -0.51 11.42
CA PHE A 129 19.06 -1.42 11.14
C PHE A 129 19.56 -2.85 11.08
N VAL A 130 18.73 -3.77 11.55
CA VAL A 130 18.93 -5.21 11.49
C VAL A 130 18.13 -5.75 10.32
N THR A 131 18.77 -6.56 9.49
CA THR A 131 18.14 -7.25 8.35
C THR A 131 18.46 -8.74 8.40
N ARG A 132 17.80 -9.52 7.56
CA ARG A 132 18.13 -10.95 7.35
C ARG A 132 19.13 -11.10 6.20
N PRO A 133 19.79 -12.27 6.06
CA PRO A 133 20.70 -12.55 4.95
C PRO A 133 20.13 -12.27 3.55
N PHE A 134 18.83 -12.48 3.37
CA PHE A 134 18.12 -12.16 2.13
C PHE A 134 16.87 -11.35 2.41
N ASP A 135 16.56 -10.42 1.50
CA ASP A 135 15.23 -9.82 1.41
C ASP A 135 14.44 -10.53 0.32
N VAL A 136 13.16 -10.79 0.57
CA VAL A 136 12.28 -11.51 -0.34
C VAL A 136 10.99 -10.72 -0.52
N ALA A 137 10.73 -10.27 -1.74
CA ALA A 137 9.51 -9.56 -2.11
C ALA A 137 8.69 -10.42 -3.08
N VAL A 138 7.36 -10.36 -2.97
CA VAL A 138 6.43 -11.02 -3.89
C VAL A 138 5.57 -9.94 -4.54
N THR A 139 5.48 -9.96 -5.87
CA THR A 139 4.67 -9.01 -6.62
C THR A 139 3.77 -9.76 -7.61
N PRO A 140 2.47 -9.43 -7.70
CA PRO A 140 1.73 -8.47 -6.86
C PRO A 140 1.50 -8.99 -5.42
N GLU A 141 1.32 -8.06 -4.46
CA GLU A 141 1.03 -8.38 -3.05
C GLU A 141 -0.44 -8.77 -2.81
N LEU A 142 -1.35 -8.38 -3.72
CA LEU A 142 -2.76 -8.71 -3.67
C LEU A 142 -3.23 -9.10 -5.08
N VAL A 143 -3.94 -10.21 -5.19
CA VAL A 143 -4.59 -10.66 -6.43
C VAL A 143 -6.06 -10.92 -6.13
N VAL A 144 -6.94 -10.22 -6.84
CA VAL A 144 -8.34 -10.65 -6.98
C VAL A 144 -8.40 -11.65 -8.12
N TRP A 145 -8.86 -12.85 -7.80
CA TRP A 145 -8.89 -13.99 -8.69
C TRP A 145 -10.35 -14.36 -8.96
N PRO A 146 -10.91 -13.99 -10.12
CA PRO A 146 -12.24 -14.44 -10.53
C PRO A 146 -12.25 -15.97 -10.60
N VAL A 147 -13.18 -16.62 -9.92
CA VAL A 147 -13.28 -18.10 -9.93
C VAL A 147 -14.28 -18.63 -10.94
N ASP A 148 -15.07 -17.74 -11.53
CA ASP A 148 -16.06 -18.04 -12.56
C ASP A 148 -15.58 -17.52 -13.92
N GLY A 149 -15.83 -18.26 -15.00
CA GLY A 149 -15.51 -17.84 -16.38
C GLY A 149 -14.02 -17.89 -16.78
N ALA A 150 -13.70 -17.34 -17.95
CA ALA A 150 -12.37 -17.43 -18.57
C ALA A 150 -11.26 -16.66 -17.81
N ALA A 151 -11.63 -15.74 -16.92
CA ALA A 151 -10.69 -14.94 -16.13
C ALA A 151 -10.05 -15.70 -14.95
N GLY A 152 -10.50 -16.94 -14.66
CA GLY A 152 -9.96 -17.79 -13.60
C GLY A 152 -8.65 -18.52 -13.90
N GLY A 153 -8.03 -18.24 -15.05
CA GLY A 153 -6.78 -18.86 -15.49
C GLY A 153 -5.56 -18.56 -14.61
N LEU A 154 -4.38 -18.96 -15.11
CA LEU A 154 -3.09 -18.81 -14.44
C LEU A 154 -2.82 -17.35 -13.99
N ARG A 155 -2.06 -17.20 -12.89
CA ARG A 155 -1.52 -15.88 -12.49
C ARG A 155 -0.02 -15.94 -12.34
N HIS A 156 0.62 -14.84 -12.73
CA HIS A 156 2.05 -14.69 -12.67
C HIS A 156 2.43 -13.90 -11.42
N PHE A 157 3.47 -14.35 -10.74
CA PHE A 157 4.08 -13.65 -9.62
C PHE A 157 5.58 -13.51 -9.89
N THR A 158 6.14 -12.40 -9.45
CA THR A 158 7.57 -12.17 -9.44
C THR A 158 8.06 -12.25 -8.00
N ILE A 159 8.99 -13.16 -7.74
CA ILE A 159 9.70 -13.25 -6.46
C ILE A 159 11.04 -12.57 -6.66
N THR A 160 11.25 -11.43 -6.01
CA THR A 160 12.52 -10.71 -6.04
C THR A 160 13.28 -11.00 -4.77
N VAL A 161 14.51 -11.50 -4.91
CA VAL A 161 15.43 -11.80 -3.82
C VAL A 161 16.62 -10.86 -3.90
N THR A 162 16.93 -10.18 -2.79
CA THR A 162 18.12 -9.33 -2.66
C THR A 162 19.08 -9.92 -1.64
N ASN A 163 20.33 -10.10 -2.02
CA ASN A 163 21.39 -10.54 -1.12
C ASN A 163 21.80 -9.40 -0.18
N ARG A 164 21.64 -9.58 1.13
CA ARG A 164 22.08 -8.61 2.16
C ARG A 164 23.30 -9.08 2.93
N MET A 165 23.92 -10.19 2.50
CA MET A 165 25.21 -10.63 3.00
C MET A 165 26.33 -9.98 2.19
N ARG A 166 27.49 -9.86 2.83
CA ARG A 166 28.72 -9.45 2.13
C ARG A 166 29.20 -10.55 1.20
N GLY A 167 29.48 -10.18 -0.04
CA GLY A 167 30.07 -11.09 -1.04
C GLY A 167 29.06 -12.06 -1.67
N PRO A 168 29.56 -13.15 -2.31
CA PRO A 168 28.71 -14.07 -3.06
C PRO A 168 27.83 -14.94 -2.16
N ALA A 169 26.67 -15.31 -2.67
CA ALA A 169 25.67 -16.09 -1.94
C ALA A 169 24.81 -16.94 -2.88
N VAL A 170 24.21 -18.01 -2.36
CA VAL A 170 23.19 -18.80 -3.06
C VAL A 170 21.93 -18.86 -2.22
N ALA A 171 20.79 -18.52 -2.83
CA ALA A 171 19.47 -18.53 -2.21
C ALA A 171 18.65 -19.68 -2.78
N GLN A 172 18.19 -20.60 -1.92
CA GLN A 172 17.19 -21.61 -2.28
C GLN A 172 15.80 -21.04 -1.99
N ILE A 173 15.02 -20.79 -3.04
CA ILE A 173 13.70 -20.18 -2.96
C ILE A 173 12.66 -21.26 -2.72
N ALA A 174 11.89 -21.11 -1.64
CA ALA A 174 10.75 -21.95 -1.35
C ALA A 174 9.46 -21.12 -1.44
N VAL A 175 8.51 -21.62 -2.23
CA VAL A 175 7.19 -21.01 -2.39
C VAL A 175 6.14 -21.96 -1.81
N THR A 176 5.40 -21.47 -0.83
CA THR A 176 4.26 -22.17 -0.25
C THR A 176 2.98 -21.65 -0.87
N THR A 177 2.34 -22.49 -1.68
CA THR A 177 1.02 -22.24 -2.25
C THR A 177 -0.08 -22.62 -1.26
N PRO A 178 -1.33 -22.15 -1.48
CA PRO A 178 -2.43 -22.54 -0.62
C PRO A 178 -2.70 -24.06 -0.67
N PRO A 179 -3.27 -24.66 0.38
CA PRO A 179 -3.61 -26.09 0.38
C PRO A 179 -4.48 -26.49 -0.81
N GLY A 180 -4.11 -27.59 -1.48
CA GLY A 180 -4.81 -28.10 -2.67
C GLY A 180 -4.44 -27.40 -3.99
N TRP A 181 -3.58 -26.38 -3.96
CA TRP A 181 -3.06 -25.73 -5.16
C TRP A 181 -1.77 -26.44 -5.63
N THR A 182 -1.39 -26.23 -6.89
CA THR A 182 -0.20 -26.84 -7.49
C THR A 182 1.05 -26.52 -6.68
N THR A 183 1.76 -27.55 -6.23
CA THR A 183 3.04 -27.38 -5.52
C THR A 183 4.13 -26.98 -6.52
N LEU A 184 4.89 -25.94 -6.18
CA LEU A 184 6.03 -25.48 -6.96
C LEU A 184 7.32 -26.14 -6.46
N ARG A 185 8.21 -26.50 -7.39
CA ARG A 185 9.54 -26.99 -7.03
C ARG A 185 10.40 -25.81 -6.56
N PRO A 186 11.26 -26.01 -5.53
CA PRO A 186 12.25 -25.02 -5.17
C PRO A 186 13.16 -24.68 -6.36
N ASP A 187 13.58 -23.42 -6.42
CA ASP A 187 14.54 -22.92 -7.41
C ASP A 187 15.68 -22.18 -6.69
N SER A 188 16.78 -21.91 -7.39
CA SER A 188 17.95 -21.27 -6.78
C SER A 188 18.42 -20.05 -7.56
N LEU A 189 18.79 -19.01 -6.84
CA LEU A 189 19.46 -17.83 -7.39
C LEU A 189 20.85 -17.70 -6.77
N SER A 190 21.86 -17.48 -7.61
CA SER A 190 23.22 -17.16 -7.17
C SER A 190 23.45 -15.65 -7.26
N PHE A 191 24.27 -15.12 -6.36
CA PHE A 191 24.64 -13.71 -6.25
C PHE A 191 26.16 -13.63 -6.11
N GLU A 192 26.73 -12.55 -6.62
CA GLU A 192 28.15 -12.25 -6.59
C GLU A 192 28.51 -11.24 -5.49
N ARG A 193 27.55 -10.38 -5.11
CA ARG A 193 27.80 -9.27 -4.19
C ARG A 193 26.61 -8.91 -3.30
N GLU A 194 26.89 -8.10 -2.28
CA GLU A 194 25.88 -7.46 -1.44
C GLU A 194 25.00 -6.52 -2.28
N ASP A 195 23.73 -6.42 -1.92
CA ASP A 195 22.67 -5.64 -2.56
C ASP A 195 22.34 -6.01 -4.03
N GLU A 196 22.92 -7.10 -4.56
CA GLU A 196 22.46 -7.67 -5.82
C GLU A 196 21.05 -8.25 -5.68
N ALA A 197 20.16 -7.88 -6.60
CA ALA A 197 18.78 -8.34 -6.65
C ALA A 197 18.53 -9.15 -7.93
N LYS A 198 17.86 -10.30 -7.79
CA LYS A 198 17.43 -11.16 -8.90
C LYS A 198 15.99 -11.57 -8.70
N SER A 199 15.30 -11.85 -9.80
CA SER A 199 13.88 -12.17 -9.78
C SER A 199 13.61 -13.53 -10.44
N LEU A 200 12.68 -14.27 -9.85
CA LEU A 200 12.11 -15.49 -10.40
C LEU A 200 10.64 -15.24 -10.74
N ALA A 201 10.28 -15.44 -12.01
CA ALA A 201 8.88 -15.46 -12.42
C ALA A 201 8.29 -16.84 -12.16
N ILE A 202 7.21 -16.89 -11.40
CA ILE A 202 6.44 -18.12 -11.16
C ILE A 202 5.03 -17.95 -11.70
N THR A 203 4.42 -19.09 -12.06
CA THR A 203 3.04 -19.14 -12.47
C THR A 203 2.29 -20.06 -11.53
N VAL A 204 1.17 -19.57 -11.00
CA VAL A 204 0.33 -20.31 -10.07
C VAL A 204 -1.01 -20.60 -10.75
N ALA A 205 -1.48 -21.83 -10.58
CA ALA A 205 -2.80 -22.27 -11.03
C ALA A 205 -3.67 -22.60 -9.81
N PRO A 206 -4.94 -22.16 -9.78
CA PRO A 206 -5.88 -22.62 -8.77
C PRO A 206 -6.29 -24.06 -9.11
N PRO A 207 -6.78 -24.84 -8.13
CA PRO A 207 -7.43 -26.10 -8.42
C PRO A 207 -8.70 -25.88 -9.26
N ALA A 208 -9.14 -26.90 -9.98
CA ALA A 208 -10.32 -26.81 -10.86
C ALA A 208 -11.60 -26.34 -10.15
N ALA A 209 -11.73 -26.60 -8.85
CA ALA A 209 -12.85 -26.14 -8.02
C ALA A 209 -12.32 -25.34 -6.82
N VAL A 210 -11.88 -24.11 -7.06
CA VAL A 210 -11.51 -23.17 -6.00
C VAL A 210 -12.77 -22.56 -5.38
N ARG A 211 -12.85 -22.56 -4.05
CA ARG A 211 -13.95 -21.92 -3.32
C ARG A 211 -13.65 -20.42 -3.16
N PRO A 212 -14.68 -19.55 -3.15
CA PRO A 212 -14.47 -18.16 -2.77
C PRO A 212 -13.87 -18.05 -1.37
N GLY A 213 -12.93 -17.13 -1.19
CA GLY A 213 -12.21 -16.97 0.07
C GLY A 213 -10.86 -16.27 -0.09
N VAL A 214 -10.18 -16.09 1.03
CA VAL A 214 -8.84 -15.49 1.11
C VAL A 214 -7.80 -16.58 1.31
N TYR A 215 -6.78 -16.58 0.45
CA TYR A 215 -5.66 -17.49 0.48
C TYR A 215 -4.34 -16.72 0.50
N GLN A 216 -3.24 -17.41 0.79
CA GLN A 216 -1.92 -16.80 0.84
C GLN A 216 -0.92 -17.61 0.02
N LEU A 217 -0.16 -16.92 -0.81
CA LEU A 217 1.06 -17.42 -1.42
C LEU A 217 2.24 -16.84 -0.64
N LYS A 218 3.12 -17.68 -0.09
CA LYS A 218 4.26 -17.23 0.71
C LYS A 218 5.56 -17.59 0.01
N ALA A 219 6.50 -16.66 -0.06
CA ALA A 219 7.86 -16.92 -0.51
C ALA A 219 8.84 -16.80 0.66
N ALA A 220 9.92 -17.57 0.61
CA ALA A 220 11.06 -17.43 1.50
C ALA A 220 12.32 -17.98 0.85
N VAL A 221 13.47 -17.59 1.39
CA VAL A 221 14.75 -18.24 1.12
C VAL A 221 15.09 -19.17 2.28
N LEU A 222 15.41 -20.41 1.95
CA LEU A 222 15.96 -21.40 2.88
C LEU A 222 17.48 -21.38 2.75
N GLY A 223 18.17 -21.03 3.83
CA GLY A 223 19.62 -21.10 3.95
C GLY A 223 20.11 -22.44 4.50
N GLY A 224 21.42 -22.62 4.51
CA GLY A 224 22.07 -23.73 5.20
C GLY A 224 21.78 -23.71 6.72
N ALA A 225 21.79 -24.88 7.36
CA ALA A 225 21.52 -25.05 8.80
C ALA A 225 20.12 -24.56 9.27
N GLY A 226 19.11 -24.55 8.38
CA GLY A 226 17.72 -24.25 8.76
C GLY A 226 17.40 -22.76 8.88
N GLN A 227 18.30 -21.86 8.47
CA GLN A 227 18.01 -20.42 8.44
C GLN A 227 16.92 -20.12 7.41
N ARG A 228 15.94 -19.29 7.78
CA ARG A 228 14.88 -18.85 6.89
C ARG A 228 14.89 -17.33 6.79
N SER A 229 14.89 -16.82 5.56
CA SER A 229 14.71 -15.40 5.28
C SER A 229 13.37 -15.20 4.58
N ASP A 230 12.49 -14.46 5.24
CA ASP A 230 11.28 -13.89 4.66
C ASP A 230 11.15 -12.41 5.05
N GLY A 231 10.21 -11.77 4.37
CA GLY A 231 10.05 -10.34 4.27
C GLY A 231 11.19 -9.62 3.55
N ALA A 232 11.00 -8.32 3.34
CA ALA A 232 12.00 -7.40 2.84
C ALA A 232 12.07 -6.17 3.75
N LEU A 233 13.27 -5.65 3.99
CA LEU A 233 13.47 -4.42 4.76
C LEU A 233 13.57 -3.26 3.78
N VAL A 234 12.51 -2.45 3.70
CA VAL A 234 12.48 -1.25 2.87
C VAL A 234 12.81 -0.03 3.73
N LEU A 235 13.68 0.85 3.22
CA LEU A 235 14.05 2.08 3.89
C LEU A 235 13.25 3.25 3.31
N ILE A 236 12.53 3.96 4.16
CA ILE A 236 11.99 5.29 3.88
C ILE A 236 13.10 6.29 4.22
N ASP A 237 13.80 6.79 3.20
CA ASP A 237 14.95 7.69 3.33
C ASP A 237 14.79 8.90 2.40
N TYR A 238 14.17 9.96 2.91
CA TYR A 238 14.14 11.27 2.24
C TYR A 238 15.13 12.22 2.90
N PRO A 239 15.66 13.22 2.16
CA PRO A 239 16.64 14.17 2.69
C PRO A 239 16.21 14.92 3.96
N HIS A 240 14.90 15.09 4.18
CA HIS A 240 14.33 15.87 5.28
C HIS A 240 13.87 15.01 6.48
N ILE A 241 14.10 13.69 6.47
CA ILE A 241 13.74 12.80 7.59
C ILE A 241 14.93 11.93 8.02
N ARG A 242 14.89 11.47 9.28
CA ARG A 242 15.74 10.35 9.72
C ARG A 242 15.21 9.07 9.05
N PRO A 243 16.05 8.24 8.43
CA PRO A 243 15.59 7.04 7.73
C PRO A 243 14.82 6.12 8.65
N ARG A 244 13.82 5.44 8.10
CA ARG A 244 12.99 4.48 8.82
C ARG A 244 12.90 3.17 8.05
N ALA A 245 12.99 2.07 8.77
CA ALA A 245 12.80 0.75 8.20
C ALA A 245 11.33 0.33 8.31
N VAL A 246 10.80 -0.20 7.22
CA VAL A 246 9.49 -0.85 7.14
C VAL A 246 9.70 -2.25 6.61
N VAL A 247 9.14 -3.23 7.32
CA VAL A 247 9.20 -4.63 6.90
C VAL A 247 7.96 -4.92 6.06
N HIS A 248 8.19 -5.32 4.82
CA HIS A 248 7.16 -5.90 3.96
C HIS A 248 7.18 -7.41 4.10
N THR A 249 6.02 -8.05 4.14
CA THR A 249 5.94 -9.52 4.22
C THR A 249 6.15 -10.13 2.84
N SER A 250 6.75 -11.33 2.76
CA SER A 250 6.86 -12.09 1.50
C SER A 250 5.59 -12.88 1.20
N THR A 251 4.42 -12.27 1.41
CA THR A 251 3.12 -12.91 1.24
C THR A 251 2.33 -12.14 0.20
N ALA A 252 1.79 -12.85 -0.80
CA ALA A 252 0.73 -12.34 -1.64
C ALA A 252 -0.62 -12.87 -1.14
N GLU A 253 -1.57 -11.98 -0.92
CA GLU A 253 -2.95 -12.31 -0.62
C GLU A 253 -3.71 -12.61 -1.91
N LEU A 254 -4.37 -13.76 -1.97
CA LEU A 254 -5.16 -14.19 -3.10
C LEU A 254 -6.62 -14.20 -2.68
N ARG A 255 -7.44 -13.31 -3.25
CA ARG A 255 -8.87 -13.27 -3.02
C ARG A 255 -9.57 -13.98 -4.16
N ALA A 256 -10.00 -15.21 -3.91
CA ALA A 256 -10.84 -15.96 -4.83
C ALA A 256 -12.27 -15.43 -4.74
N VAL A 257 -12.80 -14.87 -5.82
CA VAL A 257 -14.09 -14.16 -5.82
C VAL A 257 -14.94 -14.58 -7.01
N ARG A 258 -16.25 -14.76 -6.78
CA ARG A 258 -17.24 -14.90 -7.86
C ARG A 258 -17.52 -13.54 -8.48
N ILE A 259 -17.00 -13.33 -9.68
CA ILE A 259 -17.17 -12.09 -10.45
C ILE A 259 -17.49 -12.49 -11.87
N SER A 260 -18.69 -12.12 -12.33
CA SER A 260 -19.03 -12.16 -13.74
C SER A 260 -18.72 -10.79 -14.35
N LEU A 261 -18.07 -10.80 -15.51
CA LEU A 261 -17.82 -9.60 -16.29
C LEU A 261 -18.79 -9.57 -17.49
N PRO A 262 -19.31 -8.39 -17.87
CA PRO A 262 -20.05 -8.27 -19.12
C PRO A 262 -19.12 -8.47 -20.33
N ALA A 263 -19.71 -8.79 -21.48
CA ALA A 263 -18.96 -8.91 -22.73
C ALA A 263 -18.48 -7.53 -23.21
N LEU A 264 -17.25 -7.20 -22.87
CA LEU A 264 -16.58 -5.94 -23.21
C LEU A 264 -15.43 -6.20 -24.18
N THR A 265 -15.30 -5.33 -25.17
CA THR A 265 -14.18 -5.31 -26.11
C THR A 265 -13.16 -4.25 -25.70
N ARG A 266 -13.62 -3.08 -25.25
CA ARG A 266 -12.75 -1.95 -24.91
C ARG A 266 -13.43 -0.97 -23.96
N VAL A 267 -12.78 -0.66 -22.85
CA VAL A 267 -13.24 0.36 -21.88
C VAL A 267 -12.21 1.47 -21.80
N GLY A 268 -12.59 2.69 -22.15
CA GLY A 268 -11.75 3.86 -22.02
C GLY A 268 -11.70 4.32 -20.56
N TYR A 269 -10.54 4.70 -20.06
CA TYR A 269 -10.40 5.20 -18.68
C TYR A 269 -9.57 6.48 -18.63
N VAL A 270 -10.14 7.56 -18.08
CA VAL A 270 -9.41 8.80 -17.79
C VAL A 270 -8.92 8.77 -16.35
N ARG A 271 -7.61 8.64 -16.15
CA ARG A 271 -7.03 8.47 -14.80
C ARG A 271 -7.15 9.74 -13.97
N GLY A 272 -7.58 9.58 -12.72
CA GLY A 272 -7.60 10.65 -11.72
C GLY A 272 -6.40 10.65 -10.77
N ALA A 273 -6.47 11.48 -9.74
CA ALA A 273 -5.40 11.62 -8.73
C ALA A 273 -5.20 10.33 -7.93
N SER A 274 -3.98 9.79 -7.92
CA SER A 274 -3.60 8.59 -7.15
C SER A 274 -4.53 7.38 -7.38
N ASP A 275 -5.10 7.29 -8.59
CA ASP A 275 -6.11 6.30 -8.95
C ASP A 275 -5.48 5.00 -9.45
N ARG A 276 -5.80 3.89 -8.77
CA ARG A 276 -5.36 2.51 -9.09
C ARG A 276 -6.50 1.60 -9.54
N VAL A 277 -7.68 2.16 -9.79
CA VAL A 277 -8.83 1.41 -10.31
C VAL A 277 -8.55 0.78 -11.68
N PRO A 278 -7.87 1.43 -12.64
CA PRO A 278 -7.56 0.82 -13.94
C PRO A 278 -6.84 -0.53 -13.79
N GLU A 279 -5.78 -0.57 -12.98
CA GLU A 279 -5.00 -1.78 -12.73
C GLU A 279 -5.82 -2.84 -12.02
N ALA A 280 -6.65 -2.43 -11.05
CA ALA A 280 -7.53 -3.31 -10.31
C ALA A 280 -8.55 -4.01 -11.26
N LEU A 281 -9.16 -3.26 -12.18
CA LEU A 281 -10.10 -3.78 -13.18
C LEU A 281 -9.41 -4.63 -14.25
N GLN A 282 -8.22 -4.24 -14.71
CA GLN A 282 -7.40 -5.04 -15.63
C GLN A 282 -7.04 -6.40 -15.03
N ALA A 283 -6.68 -6.44 -13.74
CA ALA A 283 -6.28 -7.66 -13.06
C ALA A 283 -7.39 -8.74 -13.00
N VAL A 284 -8.66 -8.33 -13.11
CA VAL A 284 -9.81 -9.24 -13.18
C VAL A 284 -10.31 -9.50 -14.60
N GLY A 285 -9.72 -8.85 -15.62
CA GLY A 285 -9.98 -9.11 -17.03
C GLY A 285 -10.80 -8.04 -17.77
N VAL A 286 -11.01 -6.86 -17.20
CA VAL A 286 -11.64 -5.75 -17.94
C VAL A 286 -10.65 -5.18 -18.97
N PRO A 287 -11.03 -5.02 -20.25
CA PRO A 287 -10.13 -4.54 -21.30
C PRO A 287 -9.98 -3.01 -21.24
N ILE A 288 -9.27 -2.51 -20.23
CA ILE A 288 -9.05 -1.08 -20.00
C ILE A 288 -7.98 -0.53 -20.95
N GLU A 289 -8.29 0.62 -21.56
CA GLU A 289 -7.37 1.49 -22.28
C GLU A 289 -7.35 2.88 -21.64
N LEU A 290 -6.17 3.36 -21.24
CA LEU A 290 -6.04 4.71 -20.67
C LEU A 290 -6.21 5.76 -21.77
N LEU A 291 -7.11 6.72 -21.56
CA LEU A 291 -7.35 7.82 -22.48
C LEU A 291 -6.48 9.02 -22.08
N GLY A 292 -5.43 9.26 -22.86
CA GLY A 292 -4.59 10.44 -22.71
C GLY A 292 -5.15 11.68 -23.43
N PRO A 293 -4.46 12.84 -23.32
CA PRO A 293 -4.89 14.10 -23.88
C PRO A 293 -5.25 14.05 -25.37
N ASP A 294 -4.45 13.36 -26.19
CA ASP A 294 -4.67 13.27 -27.63
C ASP A 294 -5.93 12.48 -28.00
N THR A 295 -6.19 11.37 -27.30
CA THR A 295 -7.40 10.57 -27.51
C THR A 295 -8.64 11.37 -27.08
N LEU A 296 -8.57 12.06 -25.94
CA LEU A 296 -9.65 12.90 -25.44
C LEU A 296 -9.95 14.09 -26.37
N ALA A 297 -8.93 14.68 -26.99
CA ALA A 297 -9.11 15.82 -27.89
C ALA A 297 -9.51 15.42 -29.32
N ARG A 298 -8.95 14.33 -29.86
CA ARG A 298 -9.05 13.99 -31.30
C ARG A 298 -9.40 12.53 -31.61
N GLY A 299 -9.28 11.62 -30.66
CA GLY A 299 -9.55 10.19 -30.86
C GLY A 299 -11.03 9.88 -31.09
N ASP A 300 -11.33 8.79 -31.79
CA ASP A 300 -12.69 8.29 -31.96
C ASP A 300 -13.17 7.61 -30.66
N LEU A 301 -14.09 8.26 -29.95
CA LEU A 301 -14.65 7.77 -28.70
C LEU A 301 -15.73 6.70 -28.90
N SER A 302 -16.30 6.56 -30.10
CA SER A 302 -17.38 5.59 -30.38
C SER A 302 -16.92 4.13 -30.35
N ARG A 303 -15.60 3.90 -30.39
CA ARG A 303 -14.98 2.57 -30.33
C ARG A 303 -14.97 1.92 -28.94
N TYR A 304 -15.30 2.67 -27.89
CA TYR A 304 -15.30 2.19 -26.52
C TYR A 304 -16.72 1.72 -26.15
N ASP A 305 -16.83 0.55 -25.53
CA ASP A 305 -18.12 0.07 -24.98
C ASP A 305 -18.56 0.96 -23.79
N ALA A 306 -17.59 1.51 -23.05
CA ALA A 306 -17.79 2.43 -21.94
C ALA A 306 -16.58 3.36 -21.78
N ILE A 307 -16.81 4.58 -21.28
CA ILE A 307 -15.76 5.50 -20.82
C ILE A 307 -15.94 5.77 -19.33
N VAL A 308 -14.90 5.49 -18.54
CA VAL A 308 -14.85 5.74 -17.10
C VAL A 308 -13.99 6.97 -16.83
N ILE A 309 -14.52 7.89 -16.05
CA ILE A 309 -13.79 9.04 -15.52
C ILE A 309 -13.37 8.72 -14.08
N GLY A 310 -12.05 8.70 -13.86
CA GLY A 310 -11.41 8.41 -12.57
C GLY A 310 -11.72 9.45 -11.49
N SER A 311 -11.48 9.08 -10.24
CA SER A 311 -11.72 9.96 -9.10
C SER A 311 -10.91 11.26 -9.21
N ARG A 312 -11.57 12.41 -9.15
CA ARG A 312 -10.93 13.75 -9.30
C ARG A 312 -10.25 14.00 -10.65
N ALA A 313 -10.54 13.22 -11.70
CA ALA A 313 -9.93 13.42 -13.01
C ALA A 313 -10.16 14.84 -13.58
N TYR A 314 -11.30 15.48 -13.29
CA TYR A 314 -11.55 16.88 -13.71
C TYR A 314 -10.66 17.92 -13.02
N GLU A 315 -9.99 17.54 -11.93
CA GLU A 315 -9.01 18.40 -11.25
C GLU A 315 -7.60 18.20 -11.81
N THR A 316 -7.27 16.98 -12.24
CA THR A 316 -5.91 16.60 -12.63
C THR A 316 -5.65 16.52 -14.12
N GLU A 317 -6.70 16.42 -14.96
CA GLU A 317 -6.57 16.26 -16.41
C GLU A 317 -7.21 17.44 -17.16
N PRO A 318 -6.43 18.47 -17.54
CA PRO A 318 -6.95 19.63 -18.28
C PRO A 318 -7.53 19.28 -19.65
N ALA A 319 -7.04 18.23 -20.33
CA ALA A 319 -7.57 17.84 -21.63
C ALA A 319 -9.00 17.25 -21.52
N LEU A 320 -9.32 16.62 -20.39
CA LEU A 320 -10.68 16.17 -20.07
C LEU A 320 -11.62 17.38 -19.93
N VAL A 321 -11.21 18.38 -19.17
CA VAL A 321 -11.96 19.64 -19.00
C VAL A 321 -12.23 20.30 -20.35
N ALA A 322 -11.19 20.46 -21.17
CA ALA A 322 -11.29 21.08 -22.49
C ALA A 322 -12.16 20.27 -23.48
N SER A 323 -12.22 18.94 -23.31
CA SER A 323 -12.88 18.03 -24.25
C SER A 323 -14.22 17.47 -23.75
N ASN A 324 -14.75 17.96 -22.62
CA ASN A 324 -15.97 17.40 -22.01
C ASN A 324 -17.15 17.33 -22.97
N GLY A 325 -17.30 18.32 -23.86
CA GLY A 325 -18.35 18.31 -24.89
C GLY A 325 -18.35 17.02 -25.73
N ARG A 326 -17.18 16.48 -26.06
CA ARG A 326 -17.04 15.23 -26.82
C ARG A 326 -17.51 14.01 -26.03
N LEU A 327 -17.32 13.99 -24.71
CA LEU A 327 -17.86 12.94 -23.84
C LEU A 327 -19.38 13.00 -23.77
N LEU A 328 -19.94 14.22 -23.68
CA LEU A 328 -21.39 14.43 -23.72
C LEU A 328 -21.99 14.01 -25.07
N ASP A 329 -21.31 14.27 -26.18
CA ASP A 329 -21.76 13.81 -27.50
C ASP A 329 -21.66 12.29 -27.66
N TYR A 330 -20.60 11.68 -27.12
CA TYR A 330 -20.45 10.22 -27.07
C TYR A 330 -21.61 9.55 -26.31
N VAL A 331 -21.96 10.04 -25.11
CA VAL A 331 -23.10 9.48 -24.36
C VAL A 331 -24.43 9.75 -25.09
N ARG A 332 -24.66 10.95 -25.63
CA ARG A 332 -25.86 11.25 -26.44
C ARG A 332 -26.00 10.29 -27.63
N GLY A 333 -24.88 9.90 -28.22
CA GLY A 333 -24.78 8.97 -29.35
C GLY A 333 -25.08 7.50 -29.02
N GLY A 334 -25.20 7.13 -27.74
CA GLY A 334 -25.43 5.74 -27.31
C GLY A 334 -24.37 5.18 -26.37
N GLY A 335 -23.27 5.92 -26.14
CA GLY A 335 -22.19 5.49 -25.26
C GLY A 335 -22.60 5.36 -23.79
N LEU A 336 -21.83 4.61 -23.02
CA LEU A 336 -21.88 4.59 -21.57
C LEU A 336 -20.76 5.45 -20.98
N VAL A 337 -21.11 6.43 -20.14
CA VAL A 337 -20.14 7.20 -19.34
C VAL A 337 -20.36 6.96 -17.87
N ILE A 338 -19.32 6.56 -17.14
CA ILE A 338 -19.33 6.41 -15.68
C ILE A 338 -18.37 7.45 -15.09
N VAL A 339 -18.89 8.37 -14.30
CA VAL A 339 -18.11 9.39 -13.60
C VAL A 339 -18.04 9.04 -12.12
N GLN A 340 -16.86 8.63 -11.66
CA GLN A 340 -16.59 8.50 -10.23
C GLN A 340 -16.50 9.88 -9.59
N TYR A 341 -16.52 9.91 -8.25
CA TYR A 341 -16.58 11.14 -7.48
C TYR A 341 -15.60 12.21 -7.99
N GLN A 342 -16.09 13.44 -8.03
CA GLN A 342 -15.32 14.61 -8.40
C GLN A 342 -15.42 15.66 -7.29
N GLN A 343 -14.45 16.55 -7.23
CA GLN A 343 -14.53 17.72 -6.35
C GLN A 343 -15.31 18.86 -7.01
N TYR A 344 -15.43 19.97 -6.28
CA TYR A 344 -16.15 21.17 -6.69
C TYR A 344 -15.87 21.70 -8.11
N PRO A 345 -14.64 21.65 -8.66
CA PRO A 345 -14.41 22.11 -10.04
C PRO A 345 -15.30 21.43 -11.08
N PHE A 346 -15.72 20.19 -10.84
CA PHE A 346 -16.59 19.46 -11.76
C PHE A 346 -18.00 20.08 -11.88
N VAL A 347 -18.65 20.32 -10.74
CA VAL A 347 -19.99 20.93 -10.71
C VAL A 347 -19.94 22.42 -11.05
N ASN A 348 -18.91 23.14 -10.61
CA ASN A 348 -18.71 24.55 -10.94
C ASN A 348 -18.47 24.76 -12.45
N GLY A 349 -17.84 23.79 -13.12
CA GLY A 349 -17.62 23.80 -14.56
C GLY A 349 -18.82 23.34 -15.39
N GLY A 350 -19.90 22.87 -14.76
CA GLY A 350 -21.10 22.41 -15.46
C GLY A 350 -20.84 21.21 -16.38
N PHE A 351 -19.93 20.31 -16.01
CA PHE A 351 -19.51 19.22 -16.91
C PHE A 351 -20.49 18.03 -16.97
N ALA A 352 -21.45 17.95 -16.05
CA ALA A 352 -22.50 16.94 -16.07
C ALA A 352 -23.54 17.21 -17.19
N PRO A 353 -24.21 16.18 -17.75
CA PRO A 353 -25.20 16.34 -18.81
C PRO A 353 -26.49 17.06 -18.36
N TYR A 354 -26.85 16.90 -17.09
CA TYR A 354 -27.96 17.56 -16.41
C TYR A 354 -27.48 18.16 -15.09
N HIS A 355 -28.25 19.10 -14.54
CA HIS A 355 -27.91 19.78 -13.28
C HIS A 355 -27.58 18.77 -12.17
N LEU A 356 -26.45 18.98 -11.51
CA LEU A 356 -25.96 18.19 -10.38
C LEU A 356 -25.12 19.12 -9.49
N SER A 357 -25.43 19.15 -8.20
CA SER A 357 -24.73 19.94 -7.19
C SER A 357 -24.01 19.04 -6.19
N ILE A 358 -23.03 19.61 -5.49
CA ILE A 358 -22.38 18.99 -4.33
C ILE A 358 -22.37 20.02 -3.20
N ALA A 359 -22.84 19.63 -2.01
CA ALA A 359 -22.92 20.50 -0.84
C ALA A 359 -21.54 21.01 -0.37
N ARG A 360 -21.56 22.05 0.46
CA ARG A 360 -20.39 22.58 1.17
C ARG A 360 -20.71 22.72 2.66
N PRO A 361 -20.19 21.83 3.54
CA PRO A 361 -19.35 20.66 3.25
C PRO A 361 -20.07 19.63 2.38
N HIS A 362 -19.31 18.81 1.66
CA HIS A 362 -19.89 17.79 0.78
C HIS A 362 -20.46 16.62 1.57
N ASP A 363 -21.54 16.04 1.04
CA ASP A 363 -22.15 14.84 1.57
C ASP A 363 -21.23 13.62 1.39
N ARG A 364 -21.19 12.76 2.42
CA ARG A 364 -20.35 11.56 2.48
C ARG A 364 -20.88 10.59 3.53
N VAL A 365 -20.41 9.35 3.47
CA VAL A 365 -20.64 8.33 4.50
C VAL A 365 -19.31 7.69 4.83
N THR A 366 -18.82 8.02 6.02
CA THR A 366 -17.48 7.64 6.52
C THR A 366 -17.45 6.29 7.19
N ASP A 367 -18.55 5.82 7.78
CA ASP A 367 -18.66 4.50 8.36
C ASP A 367 -18.67 3.44 7.26
N GLU A 368 -17.59 2.68 7.13
CA GLU A 368 -17.46 1.61 6.14
C GLU A 368 -18.46 0.45 6.35
N THR A 369 -19.10 0.39 7.51
CA THR A 369 -20.12 -0.60 7.87
C THR A 369 -21.55 -0.08 7.74
N ALA A 370 -21.74 1.19 7.38
CA ALA A 370 -23.06 1.79 7.19
C ALA A 370 -23.94 0.94 6.28
N GLY A 371 -25.22 0.82 6.65
CA GLY A 371 -26.22 0.09 5.88
C GLY A 371 -26.45 0.75 4.52
N VAL A 372 -26.74 -0.08 3.52
CA VAL A 372 -27.04 0.37 2.16
C VAL A 372 -28.42 -0.14 1.77
N THR A 373 -29.30 0.79 1.40
CA THR A 373 -30.64 0.51 0.91
C THR A 373 -30.67 0.67 -0.61
N VAL A 374 -31.19 -0.33 -1.31
CA VAL A 374 -31.43 -0.25 -2.76
C VAL A 374 -32.76 0.47 -3.00
N LEU A 375 -32.73 1.54 -3.78
CA LEU A 375 -33.91 2.38 -4.06
C LEU A 375 -34.67 1.92 -5.31
N ASP A 376 -33.93 1.49 -6.34
CA ASP A 376 -34.50 0.89 -7.56
C ASP A 376 -34.09 -0.59 -7.65
N ALA A 377 -34.91 -1.44 -7.06
CA ALA A 377 -34.71 -2.89 -7.04
C ALA A 377 -34.92 -3.57 -8.41
N ALA A 378 -35.37 -2.86 -9.43
CA ALA A 378 -35.45 -3.39 -10.79
C ALA A 378 -34.22 -3.01 -11.63
N SER A 379 -33.36 -2.12 -11.13
CA SER A 379 -32.20 -1.64 -11.88
C SER A 379 -31.25 -2.77 -12.24
N ARG A 380 -30.82 -2.79 -13.50
CA ARG A 380 -29.80 -3.73 -13.99
C ARG A 380 -28.48 -3.59 -13.25
N ALA A 381 -28.21 -2.43 -12.62
CA ALA A 381 -27.03 -2.21 -11.79
C ALA A 381 -26.91 -3.21 -10.63
N PHE A 382 -28.02 -3.83 -10.21
CA PHE A 382 -28.03 -4.80 -9.10
C PHE A 382 -28.22 -6.26 -9.52
N HIS A 383 -28.53 -6.52 -10.79
CA HIS A 383 -28.89 -7.87 -11.25
C HIS A 383 -28.05 -8.39 -12.43
N VAL A 384 -27.31 -7.53 -13.14
CA VAL A 384 -26.60 -7.95 -14.37
C VAL A 384 -25.19 -7.37 -14.45
N PRO A 385 -24.14 -8.20 -14.65
CA PRO A 385 -24.17 -9.67 -14.71
C PRO A 385 -24.13 -10.36 -13.33
N ASN A 386 -23.98 -9.59 -12.25
CA ASN A 386 -23.92 -10.10 -10.89
C ASN A 386 -25.19 -9.74 -10.12
N GLU A 387 -25.69 -10.68 -9.32
CA GLU A 387 -26.71 -10.37 -8.31
C GLU A 387 -26.06 -9.67 -7.11
N ILE A 388 -26.48 -8.44 -6.80
CA ILE A 388 -25.93 -7.64 -5.71
C ILE A 388 -26.84 -7.80 -4.49
N GLY A 389 -26.27 -8.29 -3.39
CA GLY A 389 -26.98 -8.49 -2.13
C GLY A 389 -26.28 -7.82 -0.94
N PRO A 390 -26.80 -8.03 0.28
CA PRO A 390 -26.20 -7.47 1.50
C PRO A 390 -24.71 -7.82 1.69
N ASP A 391 -24.27 -8.98 1.19
CA ASP A 391 -22.88 -9.43 1.29
C ASP A 391 -21.90 -8.60 0.47
N ASP A 392 -22.36 -7.97 -0.63
CA ASP A 392 -21.52 -7.13 -1.49
C ASP A 392 -21.10 -5.81 -0.79
N TRP A 393 -21.78 -5.45 0.30
CA TRP A 393 -21.46 -4.30 1.13
C TRP A 393 -20.54 -4.64 2.31
N ARG A 394 -20.13 -5.91 2.50
CA ARG A 394 -19.20 -6.28 3.58
C ARG A 394 -17.75 -6.05 3.19
N GLY A 395 -16.91 -5.74 4.18
CA GLY A 395 -15.46 -5.62 4.01
C GLY A 395 -15.01 -4.41 3.19
N TRP A 396 -15.90 -3.44 2.96
CA TRP A 396 -15.50 -2.12 2.47
C TRP A 396 -14.53 -1.49 3.47
N VAL A 397 -13.57 -0.74 2.96
CA VAL A 397 -12.52 -0.12 3.78
C VAL A 397 -12.68 1.39 3.81
N GLN A 398 -12.44 1.96 4.98
CA GLN A 398 -12.33 3.39 5.26
C GLN A 398 -13.60 4.25 5.12
N GLU A 399 -14.41 4.09 4.07
CA GLU A 399 -15.65 4.85 3.86
C GLU A 399 -16.52 4.21 2.76
N ARG A 400 -17.84 4.42 2.81
CA ARG A 400 -18.74 4.05 1.70
C ARG A 400 -18.53 4.95 0.50
N GLY A 401 -18.38 6.24 0.74
CA GLY A 401 -18.26 7.19 -0.34
C GLY A 401 -18.22 8.63 0.13
N LEU A 402 -17.90 9.51 -0.82
CA LEU A 402 -17.68 10.92 -0.59
C LEU A 402 -18.04 11.72 -1.84
N TYR A 403 -18.31 13.01 -1.63
CA TYR A 403 -18.80 13.90 -2.68
C TYR A 403 -20.06 13.32 -3.33
N PHE A 404 -21.03 12.90 -2.50
CA PHE A 404 -22.34 12.53 -3.02
C PHE A 404 -22.98 13.74 -3.69
N ALA A 405 -23.77 13.49 -4.73
CA ALA A 405 -24.61 14.54 -5.30
C ALA A 405 -25.57 15.01 -4.20
N HIS A 406 -25.73 16.33 -4.05
CA HIS A 406 -26.61 16.90 -3.03
C HIS A 406 -28.00 17.16 -3.62
N ASP A 407 -28.05 17.92 -4.72
CA ASP A 407 -29.23 18.10 -5.56
C ASP A 407 -28.93 17.67 -6.99
N TRP A 408 -29.94 17.18 -7.69
CA TRP A 408 -29.80 16.78 -9.08
C TRP A 408 -31.11 16.95 -9.85
N ASP A 409 -30.99 17.01 -11.16
CA ASP A 409 -32.12 17.05 -12.09
C ASP A 409 -32.96 15.75 -12.02
N PRO A 410 -34.30 15.82 -12.15
CA PRO A 410 -35.17 14.63 -12.17
C PRO A 410 -34.83 13.59 -13.26
N ALA A 411 -34.01 13.94 -14.26
CA ALA A 411 -33.48 12.99 -15.22
C ALA A 411 -32.57 11.91 -14.58
N TYR A 412 -32.02 12.17 -13.40
CA TYR A 412 -31.26 11.18 -12.63
C TYR A 412 -32.18 10.35 -11.73
N THR A 413 -32.06 9.04 -11.85
CA THR A 413 -32.64 8.05 -10.94
C THR A 413 -31.61 7.69 -9.87
N PRO A 414 -31.87 7.98 -8.58
CA PRO A 414 -31.02 7.53 -7.50
C PRO A 414 -31.19 6.02 -7.26
N LEU A 415 -30.09 5.29 -7.13
CA LEU A 415 -30.11 3.83 -7.03
C LEU A 415 -29.88 3.33 -5.60
N LEU A 416 -29.26 4.13 -4.74
CA LEU A 416 -28.83 3.75 -3.39
C LEU A 416 -29.14 4.84 -2.37
N GLU A 417 -29.45 4.43 -1.15
CA GLU A 417 -29.49 5.29 0.03
C GLU A 417 -28.55 4.74 1.12
N MET A 418 -27.83 5.63 1.79
CA MET A 418 -26.97 5.32 2.94
C MET A 418 -26.72 6.56 3.80
N HIS A 419 -26.32 6.38 5.05
CA HIS A 419 -25.99 7.46 5.98
C HIS A 419 -25.06 6.97 7.09
N ASP A 420 -24.28 7.89 7.67
CA ASP A 420 -23.56 7.63 8.91
C ASP A 420 -24.55 7.55 10.10
N PRO A 421 -24.21 6.83 11.18
CA PRO A 421 -25.10 6.70 12.33
C PRO A 421 -25.54 8.06 12.92
N GLY A 422 -26.84 8.32 12.90
CA GLY A 422 -27.43 9.57 13.41
C GLY A 422 -27.46 10.72 12.40
N GLU A 423 -26.99 10.51 11.17
CA GLU A 423 -27.06 11.47 10.06
C GLU A 423 -28.29 11.20 9.16
N PRO A 424 -28.78 12.21 8.41
CA PRO A 424 -29.89 12.02 7.48
C PRO A 424 -29.53 11.07 6.32
N PRO A 425 -30.52 10.34 5.75
CA PRO A 425 -30.31 9.48 4.59
C PRO A 425 -29.83 10.28 3.36
N LEU A 426 -28.80 9.78 2.69
CA LEU A 426 -28.23 10.36 1.47
C LEU A 426 -28.47 9.43 0.28
N GLN A 427 -29.00 9.99 -0.82
CA GLN A 427 -29.36 9.23 -2.03
C GLN A 427 -28.46 9.52 -3.25
N GLY A 428 -27.54 10.48 -3.12
CA GLY A 428 -26.67 10.93 -4.21
C GLY A 428 -25.40 10.10 -4.44
N ALA A 429 -25.31 8.91 -3.85
CA ALA A 429 -24.12 8.06 -3.92
C ALA A 429 -23.96 7.36 -5.27
N LEU A 430 -25.08 7.03 -5.92
CA LEU A 430 -25.12 6.36 -7.23
C LEU A 430 -26.36 6.83 -8.00
N LEU A 431 -26.14 7.60 -9.06
CA LEU A 431 -27.18 8.16 -9.90
C LEU A 431 -27.04 7.64 -11.34
N GLU A 432 -28.14 7.23 -11.95
CA GLU A 432 -28.21 6.82 -13.36
C GLU A 432 -29.12 7.78 -14.14
N ALA A 433 -28.72 8.22 -15.33
CA ALA A 433 -29.55 9.01 -16.22
C ALA A 433 -29.44 8.51 -17.67
N ALA A 434 -30.56 8.54 -18.39
CA ALA A 434 -30.55 8.42 -19.84
C ALA A 434 -30.13 9.76 -20.45
N VAL A 435 -29.14 9.75 -21.35
CA VAL A 435 -28.70 10.95 -22.07
C VAL A 435 -28.73 10.65 -23.56
N GLY A 436 -29.71 11.21 -24.27
CA GLY A 436 -29.95 10.85 -25.66
C GLY A 436 -30.21 9.33 -25.79
N LYS A 437 -29.34 8.62 -26.50
CA LYS A 437 -29.43 7.16 -26.65
C LYS A 437 -28.60 6.37 -25.64
N GLY A 438 -27.72 7.04 -24.91
CA GLY A 438 -26.78 6.39 -24.00
C GLY A 438 -27.16 6.52 -22.53
N THR A 439 -26.25 6.04 -21.68
CA THR A 439 -26.41 6.01 -20.23
C THR A 439 -25.26 6.77 -19.58
N TYR A 440 -25.61 7.65 -18.65
CA TYR A 440 -24.66 8.37 -17.82
C TYR A 440 -24.83 7.95 -16.36
N VAL A 441 -23.73 7.61 -15.70
CA VAL A 441 -23.70 7.23 -14.29
C VAL A 441 -22.81 8.21 -13.54
N TYR A 442 -23.33 8.81 -12.46
CA TYR A 442 -22.51 9.48 -11.45
C TYR A 442 -22.41 8.58 -10.22
N THR A 443 -21.22 8.39 -9.68
CA THR A 443 -21.02 7.59 -8.46
C THR A 443 -20.04 8.25 -7.49
N GLY A 444 -20.54 8.58 -6.29
CA GLY A 444 -19.74 9.00 -5.15
C GLY A 444 -19.17 7.83 -4.33
N LEU A 445 -19.51 6.58 -4.67
CA LEU A 445 -18.95 5.39 -4.01
C LEU A 445 -17.43 5.33 -4.14
N SER A 446 -16.76 4.92 -3.05
CA SER A 446 -15.30 4.91 -2.94
C SER A 446 -14.61 3.76 -3.68
N PHE A 447 -14.96 3.50 -4.93
CA PHE A 447 -14.34 2.43 -5.75
C PHE A 447 -12.81 2.53 -5.82
N PHE A 448 -12.26 3.75 -5.81
CA PHE A 448 -10.82 4.01 -5.75
C PHE A 448 -10.12 3.48 -4.49
N ARG A 449 -10.86 3.22 -3.41
CA ARG A 449 -10.37 2.48 -2.24
C ARG A 449 -10.73 1.00 -2.32
N GLN A 450 -11.97 0.71 -2.70
CA GLN A 450 -12.52 -0.65 -2.62
C GLN A 450 -11.90 -1.61 -3.63
N LEU A 451 -11.72 -1.20 -4.88
CA LEU A 451 -11.16 -2.06 -5.92
C LEU A 451 -9.67 -2.34 -5.64
N PRO A 452 -8.81 -1.35 -5.36
CA PRO A 452 -7.41 -1.64 -5.00
C PRO A 452 -7.23 -2.41 -3.69
N ALA A 453 -8.20 -2.32 -2.76
CA ALA A 453 -8.23 -3.13 -1.54
C ALA A 453 -8.78 -4.56 -1.77
N GLY A 454 -9.19 -4.90 -2.99
CA GLY A 454 -9.66 -6.23 -3.35
C GLY A 454 -11.05 -6.57 -2.83
N VAL A 455 -11.94 -5.58 -2.63
CA VAL A 455 -13.27 -5.80 -2.04
C VAL A 455 -14.23 -6.43 -3.06
N PRO A 456 -14.70 -7.67 -2.85
CA PRO A 456 -15.52 -8.41 -3.82
C PRO A 456 -16.72 -7.67 -4.39
N GLY A 457 -17.56 -7.09 -3.52
CA GLY A 457 -18.78 -6.43 -3.95
C GLY A 457 -18.54 -5.15 -4.73
N GLY A 458 -17.42 -4.45 -4.47
CA GLY A 458 -16.98 -3.33 -5.30
C GLY A 458 -16.74 -3.76 -6.74
N TYR A 459 -16.07 -4.89 -6.96
CA TYR A 459 -15.84 -5.43 -8.30
C TYR A 459 -17.13 -5.87 -9.00
N ARG A 460 -18.01 -6.57 -8.28
CA ARG A 460 -19.30 -7.05 -8.82
C ARG A 460 -20.19 -5.89 -9.23
N LEU A 461 -20.35 -4.88 -8.36
CA LEU A 461 -21.13 -3.68 -8.66
C LEU A 461 -20.53 -2.90 -9.83
N PHE A 462 -19.21 -2.70 -9.85
CA PHE A 462 -18.57 -1.98 -10.97
C PHE A 462 -18.72 -2.73 -12.30
N ALA A 463 -18.64 -4.06 -12.30
CA ALA A 463 -18.91 -4.88 -13.47
C ALA A 463 -20.36 -4.74 -13.95
N ASN A 464 -21.32 -4.61 -13.02
CA ASN A 464 -22.72 -4.32 -13.38
C ASN A 464 -22.90 -2.93 -13.98
N LEU A 465 -22.22 -1.91 -13.45
CA LEU A 465 -22.24 -0.56 -14.03
C LEU A 465 -21.70 -0.56 -15.46
N LEU A 466 -20.63 -1.31 -15.74
CA LEU A 466 -20.10 -1.50 -17.09
C LEU A 466 -21.08 -2.23 -18.03
N ALA A 467 -22.06 -2.97 -17.49
CA ALA A 467 -23.09 -3.67 -18.26
C ALA A 467 -24.32 -2.81 -18.59
N LEU A 468 -24.39 -1.58 -18.06
CA LEU A 468 -25.48 -0.64 -18.33
C LEU A 468 -25.46 -0.10 -19.76
N GLY A 469 -24.32 -0.20 -20.45
CA GLY A 469 -24.20 0.13 -21.86
C GLY A 469 -25.24 -0.62 -22.69
N ARG A 470 -26.06 0.12 -23.43
CA ARG A 470 -27.04 -0.44 -24.35
C ARG A 470 -26.33 -0.65 -25.69
N LYS A 471 -26.26 -1.90 -26.18
CA LYS A 471 -25.88 -2.17 -27.57
C LYS A 471 -27.09 -2.05 -28.47
#